data_AF-A0A438XNS4-F1
#
_entry.id   AF-A0A438XNS4-F1
#
_cell.length_a   1.000
_cell.length_b   1.000
_cell.length_c   1.000
_cell.angle_alpha   90.00
_cell.angle_beta   90.00
_cell.angle_gamma   90.00
#
_symmetry.space_group_name_H-M   'P 1'
#
loop_
_entity.id
_entity.type
_entity.pdbx_description
1 polymer ?
#
loop_
_entity_poly.entity_id
_entity_poly.type
_entity_poly.pdbx_seq_one_letter_code
_entity_poly.pdbx_strand_id
1 'polypeptide(L)'
;DMKNSEEAIAYLKKLHAIVRFIGISDANMQEGNFRCDANVSIRPKGDEKLYTRVEIKNLNSFRFIAKAIEYEIERQSVAWENGRYHEEVVQETRLFDTAKGITLSMRNKEESADYRYFKDPDLYPVFIDEKLLKEAQKINELPSAKKIRYMRDFNIKEDDANLLVSDPLLAEYFESMLHLGVKAKTSVTWLCVELLGRLKAEVTLENCGISAHALGALAKRIDEGKISGKSAKDVLDKLLEERGGDVDTLIEQMGLSQVNDTEAIVKVIEEVLKNNADKVLEYKSGKDKLFGFFVGQAMKNLKGANPSVVNAILKEKLG
;
A
#
# COMPACT_ATOMS: atom_id res chain seq x y z
N ASP A 1 22.84 16.14 3.42
CA ASP A 1 21.47 16.59 3.75
C ASP A 1 20.76 15.66 4.71
N MET A 2 20.71 14.35 4.45
CA MET A 2 20.14 13.37 5.37
C MET A 2 20.87 13.36 6.73
N LYS A 3 20.12 13.37 7.83
CA LYS A 3 20.64 13.48 9.20
C LYS A 3 20.43 12.23 10.07
N ASN A 4 19.65 11.26 9.60
CA ASN A 4 19.37 10.01 10.32
C ASN A 4 19.01 8.88 9.34
N SER A 5 18.87 7.66 9.86
CA SER A 5 18.50 6.47 9.08
C SER A 5 17.10 6.62 8.46
N GLU A 6 16.13 7.19 9.17
CA GLU A 6 14.76 7.36 8.69
C GLU A 6 14.68 8.23 7.43
N GLU A 7 15.36 9.38 7.43
CA GLU A 7 15.47 10.27 6.28
C GLU A 7 16.17 9.57 5.09
N ALA A 8 17.22 8.79 5.36
CA ALA A 8 17.90 8.02 4.32
C ALA A 8 16.97 6.97 3.69
N ILE A 9 16.19 6.26 4.51
CA ILE A 9 15.19 5.30 4.00
C ILE A 9 14.06 6.00 3.26
N ALA A 10 13.56 7.14 3.76
CA ALA A 10 12.53 7.91 3.10
C ALA A 10 13.00 8.39 1.71
N TYR A 11 14.23 8.90 1.62
CA TYR A 11 14.88 9.26 0.36
C TYR A 11 14.96 8.08 -0.60
N LEU A 12 15.49 6.94 -0.14
CA LEU A 12 15.67 5.76 -0.98
C LEU A 12 14.34 5.17 -1.45
N LYS A 13 13.33 5.09 -0.59
CA LYS A 13 11.98 4.67 -0.97
C LYS A 13 11.37 5.62 -2.00
N LYS A 14 11.59 6.92 -1.85
CA LYS A 14 11.09 7.92 -2.81
C LYS A 14 11.77 7.78 -4.16
N LEU A 15 13.09 7.63 -4.18
CA LEU A 15 13.87 7.41 -5.40
C LEU A 15 13.45 6.11 -6.10
N HIS A 16 13.35 5.02 -5.33
CA HIS A 16 12.87 3.72 -5.82
C HIS A 16 11.47 3.84 -6.47
N ALA A 17 10.52 4.50 -5.80
CA ALA A 17 9.19 4.74 -6.36
C ALA A 17 9.27 5.55 -7.67
N ILE A 18 10.05 6.65 -7.71
CA ILE A 18 10.21 7.46 -8.93
C ILE A 18 10.74 6.61 -10.10
N VAL A 19 11.81 5.86 -9.88
CA VAL A 19 12.45 5.02 -10.91
C VAL A 19 11.46 3.99 -11.46
N ARG A 20 10.71 3.30 -10.58
CA ARG A 20 9.70 2.32 -11.02
C ARG A 20 8.53 2.97 -11.76
N PHE A 21 8.07 4.15 -11.34
CA PHE A 21 6.97 4.85 -12.01
C PHE A 21 7.34 5.41 -13.39
N ILE A 22 8.61 5.78 -13.59
CA ILE A 22 9.11 6.18 -14.91
C ILE A 22 9.26 4.94 -15.82
N GLY A 23 9.39 3.73 -15.26
CA GLY A 23 9.45 2.48 -16.00
C GLY A 23 10.83 2.18 -16.62
N ILE A 24 11.90 2.80 -16.11
CA ILE A 24 13.28 2.60 -16.59
C ILE A 24 13.99 1.41 -15.92
N SER A 25 13.49 0.94 -14.79
CA SER A 25 14.01 -0.21 -14.05
C SER A 25 12.93 -0.76 -13.12
N ASP A 26 12.95 -2.06 -12.87
CA ASP A 26 12.13 -2.70 -11.82
C ASP A 26 12.59 -2.32 -10.41
N ALA A 27 13.80 -1.74 -10.29
CA ALA A 27 14.48 -1.36 -9.08
C ALA A 27 14.53 -2.48 -8.01
N ASN A 28 14.57 -3.75 -8.42
CA ASN A 28 14.60 -4.88 -7.50
C ASN A 28 15.97 -4.96 -6.78
N MET A 29 15.96 -4.76 -5.46
CA MET A 29 17.18 -4.82 -4.64
C MET A 29 17.76 -6.23 -4.51
N GLN A 30 16.92 -7.28 -4.56
CA GLN A 30 17.38 -8.67 -4.40
C GLN A 30 18.13 -9.16 -5.64
N GLU A 31 17.69 -8.73 -6.82
CA GLU A 31 18.37 -9.00 -8.09
C GLU A 31 19.52 -8.03 -8.37
N GLY A 32 19.67 -7.01 -7.52
CA GLY A 32 20.74 -6.02 -7.61
C GLY A 32 20.51 -4.95 -8.69
N ASN A 33 19.27 -4.76 -9.13
CA ASN A 33 18.85 -3.71 -10.07
C ASN A 33 18.74 -2.34 -9.39
N PHE A 34 18.68 -2.31 -8.05
CA PHE A 34 18.79 -1.10 -7.23
C PHE A 34 19.80 -1.32 -6.10
N ARG A 35 20.91 -0.57 -6.12
CA ARG A 35 22.01 -0.69 -5.16
C ARG A 35 22.26 0.62 -4.45
N CYS A 36 22.72 0.52 -3.21
CA CYS A 36 23.06 1.68 -2.39
C CYS A 36 24.29 1.36 -1.52
N ASP A 37 25.25 2.26 -1.53
CA ASP A 37 26.33 2.32 -0.54
C ASP A 37 26.06 3.53 0.38
N ALA A 38 26.06 3.31 1.70
CA ALA A 38 25.74 4.35 2.68
C ALA A 38 27.02 5.02 3.19
N ASN A 39 27.07 6.34 3.16
CA ASN A 39 28.20 7.12 3.67
C ASN A 39 27.80 7.81 4.97
N VAL A 40 28.45 7.45 6.08
CA VAL A 40 28.07 7.91 7.42
C VAL A 40 29.25 8.63 8.09
N SER A 41 28.93 9.76 8.70
CA SER A 41 29.82 10.53 9.57
C SER A 41 28.98 11.19 10.66
N ILE A 42 29.54 11.31 11.86
CA ILE A 42 28.91 12.04 12.97
C ILE A 42 29.58 13.41 13.16
N ARG A 43 28.91 14.30 13.87
CA ARG A 43 29.50 15.54 14.37
C ARG A 43 28.85 15.98 15.68
N PRO A 44 29.57 16.66 16.60
CA PRO A 44 28.97 17.25 17.78
C PRO A 44 27.87 18.25 17.45
N LYS A 45 26.89 18.40 18.35
CA LYS A 45 25.79 19.35 18.17
C LYS A 45 26.33 20.79 18.16
N GLY A 46 25.93 21.56 17.15
CA GLY A 46 26.39 22.93 16.95
C GLY A 46 27.67 23.04 16.12
N ASP A 47 28.33 21.92 15.80
CA ASP A 47 29.45 21.90 14.87
C ASP A 47 28.94 21.85 13.42
N GLU A 48 29.62 22.57 12.54
CA GLU A 48 29.35 22.60 11.10
C GLU A 48 30.29 21.66 10.33
N LYS A 49 31.41 21.24 10.93
CA LYS A 49 32.39 20.36 10.31
C LYS A 49 31.83 18.96 10.09
N LEU A 50 32.10 18.39 8.92
CA LEU A 50 31.92 16.96 8.64
C LEU A 50 33.21 16.23 9.00
N TYR A 51 33.10 15.20 9.83
CA TYR A 51 34.25 14.42 10.30
C TYR A 51 34.52 13.25 9.35
N THR A 52 35.30 12.27 9.83
CA THR A 52 35.68 11.10 9.05
C THR A 52 34.44 10.38 8.52
N ARG A 53 34.47 10.09 7.21
CA ARG A 53 33.41 9.38 6.51
C ARG A 53 33.74 7.90 6.42
N VAL A 54 32.79 7.07 6.82
CA VAL A 54 32.82 5.62 6.64
C VAL A 54 31.82 5.23 5.55
N GLU A 55 32.27 4.44 4.59
CA GLU A 55 31.45 3.93 3.48
C GLU A 55 31.01 2.50 3.79
N ILE A 56 29.71 2.25 3.90
CA ILE A 56 29.15 0.91 4.15
C ILE A 56 28.64 0.34 2.83
N LYS A 57 29.08 -0.88 2.50
CA LYS A 57 28.69 -1.62 1.30
C LYS A 57 27.87 -2.86 1.62
N ASN A 58 27.35 -3.47 0.55
CA ASN A 58 26.56 -4.71 0.56
C ASN A 58 25.22 -4.55 1.31
N LEU A 59 24.47 -3.54 0.93
CA LEU A 59 23.18 -3.21 1.55
C LEU A 59 22.02 -3.58 0.61
N ASN A 60 21.50 -4.80 0.77
CA ASN A 60 20.54 -5.39 -0.18
C ASN A 60 19.06 -5.23 0.22
N SER A 61 18.75 -4.45 1.27
CA SER A 61 17.36 -4.10 1.62
C SER A 61 17.30 -2.78 2.39
N PHE A 62 16.17 -2.06 2.28
CA PHE A 62 15.95 -0.84 3.08
C PHE A 62 16.10 -1.08 4.59
N ARG A 63 15.66 -2.24 5.09
CA ARG A 63 15.81 -2.59 6.51
C ARG A 63 17.28 -2.71 6.91
N PHE A 64 18.10 -3.33 6.06
CA PHE A 64 19.54 -3.48 6.32
C PHE A 64 20.28 -2.16 6.18
N ILE A 65 19.88 -1.28 5.25
CA ILE A 65 20.42 0.07 5.15
C ILE A 65 20.20 0.84 6.45
N ALA A 66 18.96 0.84 6.98
CA ALA A 66 18.65 1.54 8.23
C ALA A 66 19.51 1.04 9.40
N LYS A 67 19.53 -0.28 9.60
CA LYS A 67 20.32 -0.91 10.67
C LYS A 67 21.82 -0.65 10.54
N ALA A 68 22.35 -0.68 9.32
CA ALA A 68 23.76 -0.42 9.09
C ALA A 68 24.13 1.03 9.42
N ILE A 69 23.27 1.99 9.04
CA ILE A 69 23.46 3.40 9.38
C ILE A 69 23.38 3.60 10.89
N GLU A 70 22.38 3.02 11.55
CA GLU A 70 22.19 3.13 13.01
C GLU A 70 23.39 2.56 13.79
N TYR A 71 23.84 1.35 13.42
CA TYR A 71 25.01 0.73 14.02
C TYR A 71 26.26 1.60 13.85
N GLU A 72 26.44 2.17 12.66
CA GLU A 72 27.59 3.01 12.35
C GLU A 72 27.58 4.33 13.11
N ILE A 73 26.40 4.95 13.27
CA ILE A 73 26.21 6.14 14.10
C ILE A 73 26.59 5.83 15.55
N GLU A 74 26.09 4.72 16.10
CA GLU A 74 26.39 4.30 17.48
C GLU A 74 27.89 4.05 17.67
N ARG A 75 28.52 3.27 16.77
CA ARG A 75 29.96 2.98 16.84
C ARG A 75 30.80 4.24 16.86
N GLN A 76 30.52 5.17 15.93
CA GLN A 76 31.26 6.42 15.84
C GLN A 76 31.02 7.29 17.08
N SER A 77 29.79 7.30 17.62
CA SER A 77 29.44 8.10 18.80
C SER A 77 30.16 7.58 20.06
N VAL A 78 30.18 6.27 20.26
CA VAL A 78 30.92 5.63 21.37
C VAL A 78 32.42 5.91 21.28
N ALA A 79 33.00 5.87 20.07
CA ALA A 79 34.41 6.22 19.88
C ALA A 79 34.69 7.70 20.23
N TRP A 80 33.76 8.59 19.90
CA TRP A 80 33.83 10.02 20.26
C TRP A 80 33.76 10.24 21.77
N GLU A 81 32.76 9.66 22.43
CA GLU A 81 32.55 9.79 23.88
C GLU A 81 33.72 9.24 24.70
N ASN A 82 34.36 8.18 24.20
CA ASN A 82 35.55 7.59 24.82
C ASN A 82 36.86 8.32 24.49
N GLY A 83 36.83 9.41 23.71
CA GLY A 83 38.01 10.17 23.30
C GLY A 83 38.93 9.45 22.31
N ARG A 84 38.48 8.34 21.70
CA ARG A 84 39.25 7.48 20.79
C ARG A 84 38.81 7.60 19.33
N TYR A 85 37.99 8.58 18.98
CA TYR A 85 37.44 8.75 17.63
C TYR A 85 38.51 8.81 16.54
N HIS A 86 39.58 9.58 16.75
CA HIS A 86 40.64 9.74 15.76
C HIS A 86 41.51 8.48 15.57
N GLU A 87 41.45 7.54 16.52
CA GLU A 87 42.15 6.26 16.47
C GLU A 87 41.26 5.16 15.86
N GLU A 88 39.98 5.13 16.24
CA GLU A 88 39.03 4.06 15.88
C GLU A 88 38.21 4.35 14.62
N VAL A 89 38.01 5.63 14.26
CA VAL A 89 37.20 6.05 13.10
C VAL A 89 38.11 6.64 12.04
N VAL A 90 38.56 5.76 11.14
CA VAL A 90 39.37 6.10 9.97
C VAL A 90 38.54 6.05 8.69
N GLN A 91 39.04 6.68 7.62
CA GLN A 91 38.37 6.62 6.33
C GLN A 91 38.54 5.22 5.73
N GLU A 92 37.47 4.44 5.76
CA GLU A 92 37.49 3.04 5.31
C GLU A 92 36.18 2.65 4.64
N THR A 93 36.21 1.48 4.00
CA THR A 93 35.02 0.81 3.51
C THR A 93 34.69 -0.34 4.45
N ARG A 94 33.44 -0.44 4.88
CA ARG A 94 32.95 -1.51 5.75
C ARG A 94 31.87 -2.32 5.05
N LEU A 95 31.76 -3.59 5.40
CA LEU A 95 30.63 -4.43 5.01
C LEU A 95 29.64 -4.53 6.15
N PHE A 96 28.35 -4.53 5.82
CA PHE A 96 27.32 -4.90 6.78
C PHE A 96 27.14 -6.42 6.81
N ASP A 97 27.41 -7.04 7.96
CA ASP A 97 27.07 -8.43 8.23
C ASP A 97 25.61 -8.50 8.66
N THR A 98 24.74 -8.98 7.76
CA THR A 98 23.29 -9.04 8.02
C THR A 98 22.89 -10.05 9.10
N ALA A 99 23.73 -11.06 9.36
CA ALA A 99 23.46 -12.08 10.37
C ALA A 99 23.76 -11.58 11.78
N LYS A 100 24.88 -10.85 11.92
CA LYS A 100 25.30 -10.26 13.20
C LYS A 100 24.74 -8.86 13.45
N GLY A 101 24.31 -8.17 12.40
CA GLY A 101 23.82 -6.79 12.48
C GLY A 101 24.93 -5.77 12.77
N ILE A 102 26.16 -6.04 12.36
CA ILE A 102 27.35 -5.20 12.63
C ILE A 102 28.06 -4.80 11.34
N THR A 103 28.79 -3.68 11.35
CA THR A 103 29.70 -3.32 10.26
C THR A 103 31.10 -3.87 10.53
N LEU A 104 31.72 -4.50 9.54
CA LEU A 104 33.08 -5.05 9.60
C LEU A 104 33.99 -4.29 8.64
N SER A 105 35.20 -3.94 9.09
CA SER A 105 36.20 -3.29 8.23
C SER A 105 36.58 -4.21 7.08
N MET A 106 36.48 -3.71 5.84
CA MET A 106 37.19 -4.29 4.71
C MET A 106 38.47 -3.51 4.52
N ARG A 107 39.60 -4.22 4.50
CA ARG A 107 40.97 -3.75 4.15
C ARG A 107 41.14 -2.23 4.13
N ASN A 108 41.93 -1.70 5.07
CA ASN A 108 42.30 -0.28 5.14
C ASN A 108 42.57 0.30 3.74
N LYS A 109 41.85 1.37 3.38
CA LYS A 109 42.17 2.19 2.21
C LYS A 109 43.53 2.85 2.49
N GLU A 110 44.60 2.20 2.05
CA GLU A 110 45.86 2.88 1.75
C GLU A 110 45.55 3.78 0.54
N GLU A 111 45.19 5.03 0.82
CA GLU A 111 45.00 6.14 -0.14
C GLU A 111 43.73 6.12 -1.02
N SER A 112 43.35 7.30 -1.54
CA SER A 112 42.29 7.40 -2.55
C SER A 112 42.79 6.76 -3.85
N ALA A 113 42.10 5.73 -4.34
CA ALA A 113 42.48 5.10 -5.60
C ALA A 113 42.54 6.14 -6.73
N ASP A 114 43.69 6.23 -7.41
CA ASP A 114 43.83 7.05 -8.60
C ASP A 114 43.14 6.34 -9.78
N TYR A 115 41.90 6.76 -10.05
CA TYR A 115 41.10 6.23 -11.14
C TYR A 115 41.57 6.71 -12.53
N ARG A 116 42.52 7.66 -12.60
CA ARG A 116 43.09 8.19 -13.86
C ARG A 116 42.02 8.53 -14.90
N TYR A 117 40.96 9.23 -14.50
CA TYR A 117 39.88 9.62 -15.41
C TYR A 117 40.42 10.40 -16.62
N PHE A 118 40.08 9.95 -17.83
CA PHE A 118 40.33 10.66 -19.09
C PHE A 118 39.11 10.53 -19.99
N LYS A 119 39.01 11.37 -21.03
CA LYS A 119 37.92 11.27 -22.01
C LYS A 119 38.12 10.02 -22.84
N ASP A 120 37.09 9.18 -22.88
CA ASP A 120 37.09 8.00 -23.73
C ASP A 120 37.24 8.42 -25.20
N PRO A 121 38.36 8.08 -25.88
CA PRO A 121 38.60 8.47 -27.26
C PRO A 121 37.76 7.68 -28.26
N ASP A 122 37.19 6.54 -27.84
CA ASP A 122 36.37 5.67 -28.68
C ASP A 122 34.91 6.15 -28.74
N LEU A 123 34.50 7.02 -27.80
CA LEU A 123 33.15 7.57 -27.73
C LEU A 123 33.12 9.05 -28.09
N TYR A 124 32.36 9.39 -29.14
CA TYR A 124 32.05 10.78 -29.43
C TYR A 124 31.20 11.41 -28.32
N PRO A 125 31.32 12.73 -28.09
CA PRO A 125 30.43 13.44 -27.18
C PRO A 125 28.96 13.27 -27.59
N VAL A 126 28.10 12.94 -26.63
CA VAL A 126 26.66 12.84 -26.84
C VAL A 126 26.06 14.24 -26.85
N PHE A 127 25.39 14.62 -27.95
CA PHE A 127 24.62 15.85 -28.04
C PHE A 127 23.13 15.54 -27.89
N ILE A 128 22.47 16.18 -26.92
CA ILE A 128 21.02 16.07 -26.70
C ILE A 128 20.37 17.31 -27.32
N ASP A 129 19.75 17.15 -28.48
CA ASP A 129 19.05 18.25 -29.15
C ASP A 129 17.73 18.63 -28.45
N GLU A 130 17.20 19.82 -28.74
CA GLU A 130 15.98 20.31 -28.11
C GLU A 130 14.75 19.44 -28.37
N LYS A 131 14.68 18.76 -29.52
CA LYS A 131 13.56 17.89 -29.87
C LYS A 131 13.59 16.65 -28.99
N LEU A 132 14.75 16.00 -28.88
CA LEU A 132 14.95 14.85 -27.99
C LEU A 132 14.69 15.22 -26.53
N LEU A 133 15.14 16.39 -26.08
CA LEU A 133 14.87 16.86 -24.72
C LEU A 133 13.36 17.05 -24.46
N LYS A 134 12.64 17.67 -25.39
CA LYS A 134 11.18 17.86 -25.29
C LYS A 134 10.42 16.52 -25.31
N GLU A 135 10.90 15.55 -26.08
CA GLU A 135 10.35 14.20 -26.08
C GLU A 135 10.60 13.49 -24.75
N ALA A 136 11.82 13.57 -24.21
CA ALA A 136 12.20 12.95 -22.94
C ALA A 136 11.48 13.57 -21.73
N GLN A 137 11.01 14.82 -21.83
CA GLN A 137 10.21 15.47 -20.79
C GLN A 137 8.77 14.92 -20.67
N LYS A 138 8.30 14.15 -21.67
CA LYS A 138 6.97 13.51 -21.64
C LYS A 138 7.00 12.24 -20.79
N ILE A 139 7.25 12.40 -19.51
CA ILE A 139 7.22 11.30 -18.53
C ILE A 139 5.82 11.13 -17.95
N ASN A 140 5.53 9.91 -17.47
CA ASN A 140 4.30 9.62 -16.75
C ASN A 140 4.18 10.43 -15.46
N GLU A 141 2.95 10.56 -14.97
CA GLU A 141 2.66 11.24 -13.72
C GLU A 141 3.43 10.59 -12.56
N LEU A 142 4.31 11.37 -11.93
CA LEU A 142 5.17 10.90 -10.84
C LEU A 142 4.36 10.60 -9.56
N PRO A 143 4.88 9.76 -8.65
CA PRO A 143 4.20 9.37 -7.41
C PRO A 143 3.67 10.54 -6.57
N SER A 144 4.46 11.63 -6.45
CA SER A 144 4.03 12.82 -5.68
C SER A 144 2.81 13.49 -6.31
N ALA A 145 2.80 13.62 -7.64
CA ALA A 145 1.71 14.25 -8.37
C ALA A 145 0.45 13.38 -8.28
N LYS A 146 0.58 12.07 -8.50
CA LYS A 146 -0.51 11.10 -8.30
C LYS A 146 -1.09 11.16 -6.89
N LYS A 147 -0.25 11.20 -5.84
CA LYS A 147 -0.70 11.31 -4.45
C LYS A 147 -1.59 12.55 -4.26
N ILE A 148 -1.10 13.71 -4.69
CA ILE A 148 -1.84 14.98 -4.58
C ILE A 148 -3.17 14.88 -5.33
N ARG A 149 -3.16 14.31 -6.54
CA ARG A 149 -4.36 14.11 -7.35
C ARG A 149 -5.36 13.18 -6.66
N TYR A 150 -4.91 12.06 -6.09
CA TYR A 150 -5.77 11.12 -5.38
C TYR A 150 -6.43 11.76 -4.15
N MET A 151 -5.69 12.56 -3.40
CA MET A 151 -6.23 13.30 -2.26
C MET A 151 -7.26 14.36 -2.71
N ARG A 152 -6.95 15.13 -3.75
CA ARG A 152 -7.79 16.23 -4.23
C ARG A 152 -9.05 15.75 -4.96
N ASP A 153 -8.90 14.85 -5.93
CA ASP A 153 -9.96 14.48 -6.87
C ASP A 153 -10.83 13.34 -6.34
N PHE A 154 -10.27 12.48 -5.48
CA PHE A 154 -10.96 11.30 -4.97
C PHE A 154 -11.18 11.32 -3.45
N ASN A 155 -10.77 12.40 -2.76
CA ASN A 155 -10.88 12.57 -1.31
C ASN A 155 -10.27 11.40 -0.51
N ILE A 156 -9.15 10.87 -1.00
CA ILE A 156 -8.41 9.80 -0.36
C ILE A 156 -7.54 10.38 0.76
N LYS A 157 -7.46 9.66 1.89
CA LYS A 157 -6.61 10.06 3.01
C LYS A 157 -5.14 10.00 2.62
N GLU A 158 -4.33 10.81 3.28
CA GLU A 158 -2.90 10.89 2.96
C GLU A 158 -2.19 9.53 3.07
N ASP A 159 -2.46 8.76 4.12
CA ASP A 159 -1.84 7.45 4.34
C ASP A 159 -2.21 6.44 3.25
N ASP A 160 -3.49 6.40 2.87
CA ASP A 160 -3.98 5.54 1.79
C ASP A 160 -3.36 5.96 0.44
N ALA A 161 -3.27 7.26 0.19
CA ALA A 161 -2.65 7.78 -1.03
C ALA A 161 -1.14 7.48 -1.08
N ASN A 162 -0.43 7.57 0.05
CA ASN A 162 0.98 7.18 0.17
C ASN A 162 1.18 5.71 -0.17
N LEU A 163 0.31 4.83 0.32
CA LEU A 163 0.36 3.40 0.02
C LEU A 163 0.12 3.14 -1.47
N LEU A 164 -0.92 3.75 -2.06
CA LEU A 164 -1.26 3.56 -3.47
C LEU A 164 -0.13 3.98 -4.42
N VAL A 165 0.64 5.01 -4.09
CA VAL A 165 1.76 5.48 -4.92
C VAL A 165 3.12 4.88 -4.53
N SER A 166 3.14 3.94 -3.58
CA SER A 166 4.36 3.22 -3.21
C SER A 166 4.78 2.20 -4.29
N ASP A 167 3.81 1.74 -5.08
CA ASP A 167 3.98 0.79 -6.17
C ASP A 167 3.21 1.23 -7.42
N PRO A 168 3.84 1.27 -8.62
CA PRO A 168 3.11 1.48 -9.86
C PRO A 168 1.92 0.52 -10.03
N LEU A 169 2.07 -0.74 -9.64
CA LEU A 169 1.01 -1.75 -9.77
C LEU A 169 -0.19 -1.41 -8.87
N LEU A 170 0.04 -0.93 -7.66
CA LEU A 170 -1.04 -0.48 -6.77
C LEU A 170 -1.80 0.72 -7.36
N ALA A 171 -1.06 1.68 -7.91
CA ALA A 171 -1.66 2.83 -8.59
C ALA A 171 -2.49 2.39 -9.80
N GLU A 172 -1.99 1.45 -10.60
CA GLU A 172 -2.69 0.89 -11.76
C GLU A 172 -3.96 0.13 -11.36
N TYR A 173 -3.91 -0.69 -10.32
CA TYR A 173 -5.10 -1.38 -9.79
C TYR A 173 -6.16 -0.39 -9.38
N PHE A 174 -5.77 0.61 -8.58
CA PHE A 174 -6.70 1.62 -8.09
C PHE A 174 -7.34 2.41 -9.22
N GLU A 175 -6.56 2.89 -10.19
CA GLU A 175 -7.09 3.64 -11.34
C GLU A 175 -7.98 2.76 -12.23
N SER A 176 -7.61 1.50 -12.45
CA SER A 176 -8.43 0.54 -13.20
C SER A 176 -9.78 0.29 -12.52
N MET A 177 -9.80 0.17 -11.19
CA MET A 177 -11.05 0.03 -10.43
C MET A 177 -11.93 1.29 -10.55
N LEU A 178 -11.33 2.49 -10.49
CA LEU A 178 -12.07 3.73 -10.73
C LEU A 178 -12.67 3.78 -12.14
N HIS A 179 -11.92 3.36 -13.17
CA HIS A 179 -12.41 3.28 -14.55
C HIS A 179 -13.60 2.34 -14.72
N LEU A 180 -13.72 1.31 -13.88
CA LEU A 180 -14.89 0.41 -13.86
C LEU A 180 -16.13 1.01 -13.16
N GLY A 181 -16.00 2.19 -12.57
CA GLY A 181 -17.05 2.92 -11.87
C GLY A 181 -17.15 2.60 -10.39
N VAL A 182 -16.11 1.98 -9.80
CA VAL A 182 -16.04 1.73 -8.35
C VAL A 182 -15.78 3.05 -7.62
N LYS A 183 -16.46 3.27 -6.49
CA LYS A 183 -16.21 4.43 -5.64
C LYS A 183 -14.80 4.37 -5.07
N ALA A 184 -14.09 5.50 -5.06
CA ALA A 184 -12.70 5.56 -4.59
C ALA A 184 -12.46 4.95 -3.21
N LYS A 185 -13.35 5.23 -2.25
CA LYS A 185 -13.28 4.65 -0.89
C LYS A 185 -13.41 3.11 -0.92
N THR A 186 -14.31 2.59 -1.75
CA THR A 186 -14.49 1.15 -1.92
C THR A 186 -13.26 0.54 -2.57
N SER A 187 -12.70 1.17 -3.61
CA SER A 187 -11.45 0.73 -4.24
C SER A 187 -10.29 0.64 -3.26
N VAL A 188 -10.06 1.69 -2.46
CA VAL A 188 -9.01 1.69 -1.42
C VAL A 188 -9.22 0.57 -0.40
N THR A 189 -10.45 0.39 0.09
CA THR A 189 -10.74 -0.65 1.09
C THR A 189 -10.45 -2.04 0.52
N TRP A 190 -10.93 -2.32 -0.70
CA TRP A 190 -10.80 -3.66 -1.28
C TRP A 190 -9.39 -3.97 -1.77
N LEU A 191 -8.67 -2.98 -2.26
CA LEU A 191 -7.28 -3.14 -2.65
C LEU A 191 -6.35 -3.18 -1.43
N CYS A 192 -6.31 -2.11 -0.64
CA CYS A 192 -5.31 -1.90 0.40
C CYS A 192 -5.57 -2.71 1.67
N VAL A 193 -6.83 -3.01 2.00
CA VAL A 193 -7.19 -3.73 3.23
C VAL A 193 -7.52 -5.18 2.90
N GLU A 194 -8.49 -5.42 2.02
CA GLU A 194 -9.00 -6.79 1.83
C GLU A 194 -8.07 -7.66 0.97
N LEU A 195 -7.63 -7.19 -0.20
CA LEU A 195 -6.72 -7.98 -1.05
C LEU A 195 -5.33 -8.04 -0.43
N LEU A 196 -4.66 -6.89 -0.21
CA LEU A 196 -3.31 -6.88 0.36
C LEU A 196 -3.23 -7.56 1.74
N GLY A 197 -4.28 -7.46 2.57
CA GLY A 197 -4.33 -8.13 3.87
C GLY A 197 -4.44 -9.66 3.80
N ARG A 198 -4.84 -10.22 2.64
CA ARG A 198 -4.89 -11.66 2.38
C ARG A 198 -3.61 -12.21 1.76
N LEU A 199 -2.80 -11.33 1.16
CA LEU A 199 -1.52 -11.71 0.58
C LEU A 199 -0.54 -12.11 1.71
N LYS A 200 0.04 -13.30 1.58
CA LYS A 200 1.07 -13.83 2.49
C LYS A 200 2.42 -13.78 1.79
N ALA A 201 3.52 -13.89 2.54
CA ALA A 201 4.88 -13.57 2.08
C ALA A 201 5.28 -14.08 0.68
N GLU A 202 4.81 -15.25 0.23
CA GLU A 202 5.15 -15.82 -1.09
C GLU A 202 4.20 -15.38 -2.23
N VAL A 203 3.01 -14.88 -1.88
CA VAL A 203 1.98 -14.41 -2.80
C VAL A 203 1.92 -12.89 -2.78
N THR A 204 2.36 -12.25 -3.86
CA THR A 204 2.38 -10.80 -4.05
C THR A 204 1.24 -10.34 -4.96
N LEU A 205 1.06 -9.03 -5.11
CA LEU A 205 0.01 -8.50 -5.97
C LEU A 205 0.23 -8.92 -7.43
N GLU A 206 1.49 -9.03 -7.85
CA GLU A 206 1.94 -9.47 -9.18
C GLU A 206 1.55 -10.92 -9.47
N ASN A 207 1.52 -11.80 -8.46
CA ASN A 207 1.38 -13.24 -8.66
C ASN A 207 0.12 -13.84 -7.98
N CYS A 208 -0.70 -13.03 -7.31
CA CYS A 208 -1.91 -13.52 -6.62
C CYS A 208 -3.00 -14.07 -7.54
N GLY A 209 -2.91 -13.81 -8.86
CA GLY A 209 -3.90 -14.26 -9.85
C GLY A 209 -5.17 -13.38 -9.89
N ILE A 210 -5.31 -12.40 -8.99
CA ILE A 210 -6.44 -11.48 -8.99
C ILE A 210 -6.10 -10.26 -9.81
N SER A 211 -6.69 -10.12 -10.99
CA SER A 211 -6.53 -8.92 -11.81
C SER A 211 -7.25 -7.71 -11.20
N ALA A 212 -6.81 -6.50 -11.57
CA ALA A 212 -7.51 -5.26 -11.21
C ALA A 212 -8.98 -5.26 -11.68
N HIS A 213 -9.26 -5.92 -12.81
CA HIS A 213 -10.61 -6.08 -13.34
C HIS A 213 -11.48 -6.95 -12.44
N ALA A 214 -11.00 -8.12 -12.01
CA ALA A 214 -11.74 -9.01 -11.12
C ALA A 214 -12.02 -8.35 -9.77
N LEU A 215 -11.01 -7.72 -9.16
CA LEU A 215 -11.19 -6.98 -7.90
C LEU A 215 -12.16 -5.80 -8.07
N GLY A 216 -12.04 -5.06 -9.18
CA GLY A 216 -12.94 -3.95 -9.51
C GLY A 216 -14.38 -4.40 -9.74
N ALA A 217 -14.59 -5.53 -10.41
CA ALA A 217 -15.92 -6.11 -10.60
C ALA A 217 -16.55 -6.49 -9.26
N LEU A 218 -15.81 -7.15 -8.36
CA LEU A 218 -16.28 -7.47 -7.01
C LEU A 218 -16.65 -6.21 -6.22
N ALA A 219 -15.75 -5.22 -6.20
CA ALA A 219 -15.98 -3.96 -5.51
C ALA A 219 -17.20 -3.20 -6.08
N LYS A 220 -17.42 -3.25 -7.39
CA LYS A 220 -18.58 -2.66 -8.06
C LYS A 220 -19.89 -3.31 -7.60
N ARG A 221 -19.93 -4.64 -7.46
CA ARG A 221 -21.12 -5.35 -6.98
C ARG A 221 -21.51 -4.96 -5.55
N ILE A 222 -20.54 -4.57 -4.74
CA ILE A 222 -20.78 -4.04 -3.39
C ILE A 222 -21.35 -2.62 -3.47
N ASP A 223 -20.77 -1.76 -4.31
CA ASP A 223 -21.26 -0.40 -4.50
C ASP A 223 -22.69 -0.34 -5.06
N GLU A 224 -23.04 -1.32 -5.91
CA GLU A 224 -24.40 -1.55 -6.43
C GLU A 224 -25.34 -2.19 -5.40
N GLY A 225 -24.83 -2.63 -4.25
CA GLY A 225 -25.62 -3.33 -3.23
C GLY A 225 -26.10 -4.72 -3.66
N LYS A 226 -25.49 -5.33 -4.68
CA LYS A 226 -25.82 -6.69 -5.13
C LYS A 226 -25.30 -7.76 -4.17
N ILE A 227 -24.25 -7.47 -3.42
CA ILE A 227 -23.73 -8.35 -2.38
C ILE A 227 -23.36 -7.54 -1.14
N SER A 228 -23.44 -8.19 0.03
CA SER A 228 -22.97 -7.58 1.27
C SER A 228 -21.44 -7.56 1.33
N GLY A 229 -20.87 -6.63 2.10
CA GLY A 229 -19.41 -6.62 2.33
C GLY A 229 -18.89 -7.91 2.98
N LYS A 230 -19.72 -8.63 3.75
CA LYS A 230 -19.36 -9.94 4.30
C LYS A 230 -19.30 -10.99 3.19
N SER A 231 -20.35 -11.08 2.38
CA SER A 231 -20.43 -12.00 1.24
C SER A 231 -19.29 -11.78 0.25
N ALA A 232 -18.92 -10.52 0.01
CA ALA A 232 -17.82 -10.18 -0.87
C ALA A 232 -16.46 -10.69 -0.37
N LYS A 233 -16.27 -10.82 0.96
CA LYS A 233 -15.04 -11.40 1.52
C LYS A 233 -14.94 -12.88 1.16
N ASP A 234 -16.06 -13.59 1.28
CA ASP A 234 -16.14 -15.02 0.92
C ASP A 234 -15.86 -15.21 -0.59
N VAL A 235 -16.38 -14.32 -1.45
CA VAL A 235 -16.09 -14.34 -2.90
C VAL A 235 -14.63 -14.03 -3.19
N LEU A 236 -14.02 -13.06 -2.49
CA LEU A 236 -12.60 -12.74 -2.66
C LEU A 236 -11.70 -13.91 -2.24
N ASP A 237 -12.03 -14.59 -1.14
CA ASP A 237 -11.31 -15.78 -0.70
C ASP A 237 -11.37 -16.87 -1.78
N LYS A 238 -12.56 -17.08 -2.37
CA LYS A 238 -12.75 -18.04 -3.46
C LYS A 238 -11.97 -17.66 -4.74
N LEU A 239 -11.98 -16.38 -5.12
CA LEU A 239 -11.19 -15.88 -6.24
C LEU A 239 -9.68 -16.13 -6.03
N LEU A 240 -9.19 -15.96 -4.81
CA LEU A 240 -7.78 -16.20 -4.48
C LEU A 240 -7.42 -17.69 -4.53
N GLU A 241 -8.30 -18.55 -4.03
CA GLU A 241 -8.15 -20.01 -4.13
C GLU A 241 -8.10 -20.49 -5.59
N GLU A 242 -8.95 -19.91 -6.45
CA GLU A 242 -9.04 -20.25 -7.88
C GLU A 242 -8.04 -19.49 -8.75
N ARG A 243 -7.28 -18.56 -8.15
CA ARG A 243 -6.34 -17.64 -8.83
C ARG A 243 -6.99 -16.90 -10.00
N GLY A 244 -8.18 -16.36 -9.74
CA GLY A 244 -9.04 -15.70 -10.72
C GLY A 244 -10.44 -16.28 -10.71
N GLY A 245 -11.22 -15.95 -11.74
CA GLY A 245 -12.61 -16.39 -11.87
C GLY A 245 -13.54 -15.25 -12.23
N ASP A 246 -14.75 -15.61 -12.66
CA ASP A 246 -15.81 -14.65 -12.91
C ASP A 246 -16.57 -14.35 -11.62
N VAL A 247 -16.58 -13.07 -11.23
CA VAL A 247 -17.17 -12.59 -9.97
C VAL A 247 -18.65 -12.91 -9.89
N ASP A 248 -19.41 -12.69 -10.97
CA ASP A 248 -20.86 -12.87 -10.96
C ASP A 248 -21.24 -14.34 -10.86
N THR A 249 -20.53 -15.19 -11.61
CA THR A 249 -20.70 -16.64 -11.55
C THR A 249 -20.46 -17.16 -10.13
N LEU A 250 -19.41 -16.69 -9.44
CA LEU A 250 -19.14 -17.08 -8.06
C LEU A 250 -20.24 -16.61 -7.09
N ILE A 251 -20.73 -15.37 -7.25
CA ILE A 251 -21.82 -14.85 -6.43
C ILE A 251 -23.08 -15.72 -6.58
N GLU A 252 -23.43 -16.11 -7.81
CA GLU A 252 -24.59 -16.95 -8.09
C GLU A 252 -24.42 -18.37 -7.54
N GLN A 253 -23.28 -19.02 -7.79
CA GLN A 253 -22.98 -20.37 -7.30
C GLN A 253 -23.01 -20.46 -5.78
N MET A 254 -22.53 -19.42 -5.09
CA MET A 254 -22.53 -19.35 -3.63
C MET A 254 -23.86 -18.85 -3.05
N GLY A 255 -24.82 -18.43 -3.89
CA GLY A 255 -26.13 -17.92 -3.46
C GLY A 255 -26.03 -16.65 -2.62
N LEU A 256 -25.08 -15.77 -2.93
CA LEU A 256 -24.71 -14.61 -2.11
C LEU A 256 -25.38 -13.29 -2.53
N SER A 257 -26.16 -13.31 -3.61
CA SER A 257 -26.90 -12.15 -4.11
C SER A 257 -27.86 -11.60 -3.06
N GLN A 258 -27.83 -10.28 -2.86
CA GLN A 258 -28.78 -9.58 -2.01
C GLN A 258 -30.10 -9.37 -2.74
N VAL A 259 -31.19 -9.65 -2.04
CA VAL A 259 -32.53 -9.32 -2.51
C VAL A 259 -32.79 -7.86 -2.18
N ASN A 260 -32.85 -7.03 -3.22
CA ASN A 260 -33.18 -5.60 -3.15
C ASN A 260 -34.59 -5.28 -3.67
N ASP A 261 -35.38 -6.30 -4.03
CA ASP A 261 -36.77 -6.12 -4.45
C ASP A 261 -37.58 -5.55 -3.28
N THR A 262 -37.84 -4.24 -3.37
CA THR A 262 -38.49 -3.47 -2.32
C THR A 262 -39.93 -3.95 -2.13
N GLU A 263 -40.62 -4.38 -3.18
CA GLU A 263 -41.99 -4.87 -3.08
C GLU A 263 -42.06 -6.21 -2.34
N ALA A 264 -41.13 -7.13 -2.66
CA ALA A 264 -41.02 -8.41 -1.96
C ALA A 264 -40.69 -8.19 -0.46
N ILE A 265 -39.78 -7.27 -0.16
CA ILE A 265 -39.41 -6.93 1.21
C ILE A 265 -40.60 -6.32 1.97
N VAL A 266 -41.34 -5.39 1.35
CA VAL A 266 -42.54 -4.78 1.97
C VAL A 266 -43.58 -5.83 2.30
N LYS A 267 -43.88 -6.77 1.40
CA LYS A 267 -44.87 -7.83 1.65
C LYS A 267 -44.50 -8.70 2.85
N VAL A 268 -43.24 -9.12 2.95
CA VAL A 268 -42.79 -9.93 4.09
C VAL A 268 -42.79 -9.14 5.39
N ILE A 269 -42.41 -7.85 5.35
CA ILE A 269 -42.50 -6.98 6.52
C ILE A 269 -43.96 -6.83 6.98
N GLU A 270 -44.90 -6.59 6.08
CA GLU A 270 -46.32 -6.49 6.41
C GLU A 270 -46.86 -7.78 7.04
N GLU A 271 -46.44 -8.94 6.53
CA GLU A 271 -46.80 -10.23 7.09
C GLU A 271 -46.20 -10.44 8.49
N VAL A 272 -44.94 -10.09 8.70
CA VAL A 272 -44.28 -10.15 10.02
C VAL A 272 -44.98 -9.23 11.03
N LEU A 273 -45.35 -8.01 10.63
CA LEU A 273 -46.07 -7.06 11.48
C LEU A 273 -47.47 -7.56 11.81
N LYS A 274 -48.19 -8.11 10.82
CA LYS A 274 -49.54 -8.68 11.02
C LYS A 274 -49.51 -9.89 11.96
N ASN A 275 -48.51 -10.75 11.83
CA ASN A 275 -48.35 -11.95 12.65
C ASN A 275 -47.86 -11.66 14.08
N ASN A 276 -47.46 -10.41 14.38
CA ASN A 276 -46.96 -9.98 15.69
C ASN A 276 -47.62 -8.65 16.12
N ALA A 277 -48.92 -8.50 15.87
CA ALA A 277 -49.66 -7.25 16.10
C ALA A 277 -49.62 -6.78 17.58
N ASP A 278 -49.58 -7.72 18.52
CA ASP A 278 -49.36 -7.49 19.95
C ASP A 278 -48.04 -6.74 20.22
N LYS A 279 -46.95 -7.20 19.60
CA LYS A 279 -45.63 -6.57 19.74
C LYS A 279 -45.53 -5.23 19.02
N VAL A 280 -46.32 -5.01 17.97
CA VAL A 280 -46.39 -3.70 17.29
C VAL A 280 -46.98 -2.66 18.23
N LEU A 281 -48.04 -3.00 18.96
CA LEU A 281 -48.63 -2.13 19.97
C LEU A 281 -47.65 -1.85 21.12
N GLU A 282 -46.91 -2.87 21.57
CA GLU A 282 -45.87 -2.67 22.59
C GLU A 282 -44.74 -1.75 22.11
N TYR A 283 -44.30 -1.89 20.85
CA TYR A 283 -43.32 -0.98 20.26
C TYR A 283 -43.85 0.46 20.23
N LYS A 284 -45.09 0.69 19.77
CA LYS A 284 -45.72 2.02 19.74
C LYS A 284 -45.96 2.62 21.13
N SER A 285 -45.99 1.79 22.18
CA SER A 285 -46.07 2.24 23.58
C SER A 285 -44.71 2.64 24.20
N GLY A 286 -43.62 2.62 23.41
CA GLY A 286 -42.28 3.08 23.83
C GLY A 286 -41.28 1.96 24.16
N LYS A 287 -41.57 0.70 23.82
CA LYS A 287 -40.60 -0.40 23.95
C LYS A 287 -39.71 -0.50 22.71
N ASP A 288 -38.84 0.49 22.50
CA ASP A 288 -37.99 0.62 21.29
C ASP A 288 -37.09 -0.60 21.00
N LYS A 289 -36.74 -1.39 22.03
CA LYS A 289 -35.96 -2.64 21.88
C LYS A 289 -36.63 -3.68 21.00
N LEU A 290 -37.95 -3.61 20.79
CA LEU A 290 -38.70 -4.51 19.91
C LEU A 290 -38.37 -4.28 18.42
N PHE A 291 -37.76 -3.16 18.04
CA PHE A 291 -37.31 -2.94 16.67
C PHE A 291 -36.34 -4.03 16.20
N GLY A 292 -35.37 -4.42 17.05
CA GLY A 292 -34.43 -5.49 16.73
C GLY A 292 -35.09 -6.86 16.55
N PHE A 293 -36.23 -7.11 17.23
CA PHE A 293 -37.03 -8.32 17.04
C PHE A 293 -37.67 -8.36 15.65
N PHE A 294 -38.27 -7.25 15.20
CA PHE A 294 -38.87 -7.17 13.86
C PHE A 294 -37.83 -7.28 12.75
N VAL A 295 -36.67 -6.64 12.92
CA VAL A 295 -35.53 -6.79 12.00
C VAL A 295 -35.10 -8.26 11.93
N GLY A 296 -34.94 -8.93 13.08
CA GLY A 296 -34.58 -10.35 13.13
C GLY A 296 -35.58 -11.26 12.42
N GLN A 297 -36.88 -11.02 12.60
CA GLN A 297 -37.92 -11.82 11.94
C GLN A 297 -38.02 -11.56 10.43
N ALA A 298 -37.97 -10.29 10.01
CA ALA A 298 -37.96 -9.94 8.60
C ALA A 298 -36.75 -10.57 7.89
N MET A 299 -35.55 -10.49 8.49
CA MET A 299 -34.32 -11.08 7.95
C MET A 299 -34.34 -12.63 7.94
N LYS A 300 -35.07 -13.27 8.85
CA LYS A 300 -35.23 -14.74 8.85
C LYS A 300 -36.08 -15.22 7.68
N ASN A 301 -37.13 -14.47 7.34
CA ASN A 301 -38.05 -14.79 6.26
C ASN A 301 -37.52 -14.31 4.89
N LEU A 302 -36.71 -13.26 4.86
CA LEU A 302 -36.03 -12.74 3.68
C LEU A 302 -34.56 -13.19 3.65
N LYS A 303 -34.29 -14.40 3.16
CA LYS A 303 -32.91 -14.88 2.96
C LYS A 303 -32.17 -13.93 2.00
N GLY A 304 -31.10 -13.30 2.49
CA GLY A 304 -30.27 -12.40 1.69
C GLY A 304 -30.81 -10.98 1.53
N ALA A 305 -31.87 -10.57 2.24
CA ALA A 305 -32.30 -9.17 2.18
C ALA A 305 -31.23 -8.20 2.70
N ASN A 306 -31.20 -7.00 2.12
CA ASN A 306 -30.31 -5.94 2.56
C ASN A 306 -30.76 -5.37 3.93
N PRO A 307 -29.95 -5.49 5.00
CA PRO A 307 -30.34 -5.01 6.33
C PRO A 307 -30.69 -3.53 6.37
N SER A 308 -30.01 -2.69 5.57
CA SER A 308 -30.29 -1.25 5.54
C SER A 308 -31.66 -0.94 4.94
N VAL A 309 -32.06 -1.67 3.90
CA VAL A 309 -33.38 -1.54 3.25
C VAL A 309 -34.48 -2.03 4.20
N VAL A 310 -34.30 -3.20 4.81
CA VAL A 310 -35.26 -3.74 5.79
C VAL A 310 -35.45 -2.78 6.98
N ASN A 311 -34.37 -2.21 7.51
CA ASN A 311 -34.43 -1.23 8.59
C ASN A 311 -35.17 0.04 8.19
N ALA A 312 -34.95 0.56 6.98
CA ALA A 312 -35.62 1.76 6.49
C ALA A 312 -37.13 1.54 6.36
N ILE A 313 -37.55 0.44 5.72
CA ILE A 313 -38.98 0.11 5.52
C ILE A 313 -39.67 -0.19 6.85
N LEU A 314 -39.01 -0.92 7.76
CA LEU A 314 -39.55 -1.18 9.10
C LEU A 314 -39.77 0.11 9.89
N LYS A 315 -38.83 1.06 9.83
CA LYS A 315 -39.00 2.38 10.47
C LYS A 315 -40.18 3.14 9.89
N GLU A 316 -40.36 3.10 8.57
CA GLU A 316 -41.49 3.75 7.91
C GLU A 316 -42.84 3.12 8.30
N LYS A 317 -42.92 1.79 8.40
CA LYS A 317 -44.17 1.08 8.73
C LYS A 317 -44.51 1.10 10.23
N LEU A 318 -43.51 1.23 11.11
CA LEU A 318 -43.68 1.24 12.56
C LEU A 318 -43.76 2.65 13.16
N GLY A 319 -43.27 3.68 12.45
CA GLY A 319 -43.51 5.10 12.76
C GLY A 319 -44.97 5.50 12.58
#